data_AF-A0A443KB85-F1
#
_entry.id   AF-A0A443KB85-F1
#
_cell.length_a   1.000
_cell.length_b   1.000
_cell.length_c   1.000
_cell.angle_alpha   90.00
_cell.angle_beta   90.00
_cell.angle_gamma   90.00
#
_symmetry.space_group_name_H-M   'P 1'
#
loop_
_entity.id
_entity.type
_entity.pdbx_description
1 polymer ?
#
loop_
_entity_poly.entity_id
_entity_poly.type
_entity_poly.pdbx_seq_one_letter_code
_entity_poly.pdbx_strand_id
1 'polypeptide(L)'
;MSYAKTITHCMSLQALSSKPQTMPEGNRLLDHFSVAALARCIVDSGIMTLYLSEPSLTLPQWDLRRHILFLHDLTNRKRFLTSLVKAQGGGPKPPFFENYDEIKRGLLSVIDSRCNELHIPPDRRDEYKKGQTVFLDGVRGAVREAGIDVNTFDFLHSYFSNHVHSHPVSLLRADEQRISFESPSPFQLGLCATALGAATDYLTAVNERVEAFTGEMSRDPVGPLE
;
A
#
# COMPACT_ATOMS: atom_id res chain seq x y z
N MET A 1 3.28 7.45 -7.78
CA MET A 1 4.02 7.30 -6.50
C MET A 1 4.10 5.84 -6.05
N SER A 2 2.99 5.10 -6.01
CA SER A 2 2.95 3.69 -5.58
C SER A 2 3.88 2.78 -6.39
N TYR A 3 3.89 2.89 -7.73
CA TYR A 3 4.80 2.11 -8.59
C TYR A 3 6.29 2.32 -8.26
N ALA A 4 6.75 3.58 -8.24
CA ALA A 4 8.12 3.90 -7.86
C ALA A 4 8.47 3.39 -6.45
N LYS A 5 7.52 3.48 -5.51
CA LYS A 5 7.67 2.94 -4.15
C LYS A 5 7.84 1.41 -4.16
N THR A 6 7.08 0.69 -4.98
CA THR A 6 7.27 -0.76 -5.19
C THR A 6 8.69 -1.07 -5.67
N ILE A 7 9.15 -0.39 -6.73
CA ILE A 7 10.52 -0.58 -7.27
C ILE A 7 11.57 -0.32 -6.19
N THR A 8 11.53 0.83 -5.52
CA THR A 8 12.53 1.20 -4.51
C THR A 8 12.53 0.23 -3.32
N HIS A 9 11.35 -0.27 -2.91
CA HIS A 9 11.27 -1.28 -1.87
C HIS A 9 11.85 -2.63 -2.32
N CYS A 10 11.61 -3.06 -3.56
CA CYS A 10 12.25 -4.27 -4.11
C CYS A 10 13.78 -4.13 -4.13
N MET A 11 14.31 -2.98 -4.56
CA MET A 11 15.76 -2.70 -4.54
C MET A 11 16.34 -2.76 -3.12
N SER A 12 15.62 -2.17 -2.16
CA SER A 12 16.04 -2.16 -0.74
C SER A 12 16.00 -3.57 -0.15
N LEU A 13 14.97 -4.34 -0.46
CA LEU A 13 14.81 -5.72 -0.02
C LEU A 13 15.94 -6.59 -0.57
N GLN A 14 16.29 -6.44 -1.85
CA GLN A 14 17.43 -7.13 -2.47
C GLN A 14 18.73 -6.78 -1.75
N ALA A 15 19.00 -5.49 -1.51
CA ALA A 15 20.22 -5.03 -0.85
C ALA A 15 20.37 -5.58 0.58
N LEU A 16 19.28 -5.61 1.36
CA LEU A 16 19.29 -6.18 2.71
C LEU A 16 19.46 -7.70 2.70
N SER A 17 18.84 -8.38 1.73
CA SER A 17 18.88 -9.85 1.63
C SER A 17 20.23 -10.36 1.12
N SER A 18 20.93 -9.60 0.27
CA SER A 18 22.24 -9.98 -0.26
C SER A 18 23.40 -9.62 0.67
N LYS A 19 23.21 -8.67 1.59
CA LYS A 19 24.28 -8.17 2.48
C LYS A 19 25.01 -9.28 3.24
N PRO A 20 24.34 -10.27 3.88
CA PRO A 20 25.02 -11.32 4.65
C PRO A 20 25.98 -12.16 3.82
N GLN A 21 25.74 -12.29 2.51
CA GLN A 21 26.59 -13.06 1.59
C GLN A 21 27.96 -12.41 1.39
N THR A 22 28.07 -11.11 1.64
CA THR A 22 29.31 -10.33 1.49
C THR A 22 30.07 -10.14 2.80
N MET A 23 29.55 -10.65 3.91
CA MET A 23 30.12 -10.43 5.24
C MET A 23 31.01 -11.61 5.69
N PRO A 24 32.03 -11.35 6.52
CA PRO A 24 32.85 -12.39 7.13
C PRO A 24 32.00 -13.42 7.89
N GLU A 25 32.49 -14.66 7.95
CA GLU A 25 31.91 -15.68 8.80
C GLU A 25 31.91 -15.23 10.27
N GLY A 26 30.83 -15.54 11.00
CA GLY A 26 30.61 -15.03 12.37
C GLY A 26 30.02 -13.61 12.44
N ASN A 27 29.85 -12.91 11.30
CA ASN A 27 29.20 -11.60 11.26
C ASN A 27 28.23 -11.50 10.06
N ARG A 28 27.39 -12.51 9.85
CA ARG A 28 26.42 -12.55 8.74
C ARG A 28 25.02 -12.15 9.19
N LEU A 29 24.91 -10.97 9.78
CA LEU A 29 23.64 -10.42 10.24
C LEU A 29 22.64 -10.28 9.08
N LEU A 30 21.54 -11.03 9.14
CA LEU A 30 20.40 -10.87 8.23
C LEU A 30 19.25 -10.13 8.93
N ASP A 31 19.01 -8.91 8.48
CA ASP A 31 17.89 -8.06 8.91
C ASP A 31 16.56 -8.52 8.27
N HIS A 32 16.16 -9.74 8.63
CA HIS A 32 14.92 -10.36 8.18
C HIS A 32 13.67 -9.57 8.61
N PHE A 33 13.72 -8.83 9.72
CA PHE A 33 12.61 -7.98 10.17
C PHE A 33 12.33 -6.86 9.17
N SER A 34 13.38 -6.11 8.79
CA SER A 34 13.24 -5.06 7.77
C SER A 34 12.88 -5.64 6.41
N VAL A 35 13.41 -6.82 6.05
CA VAL A 35 13.02 -7.52 4.82
C VAL A 35 11.52 -7.83 4.79
N ALA A 36 10.95 -8.38 5.86
CA ALA A 36 9.51 -8.63 5.95
C ALA A 36 8.69 -7.34 5.94
N ALA A 37 9.12 -6.30 6.65
CA ALA A 37 8.43 -5.01 6.63
C ALA A 37 8.42 -4.38 5.23
N LEU A 38 9.53 -4.48 4.48
CA LEU A 38 9.60 -4.06 3.09
C LEU A 38 8.70 -4.91 2.19
N ALA A 39 8.68 -6.23 2.36
CA ALA A 39 7.78 -7.12 1.63
C ALA A 39 6.30 -6.73 1.86
N ARG A 40 5.93 -6.38 3.09
CA ARG A 40 4.59 -5.86 3.39
C ARG A 40 4.29 -4.59 2.60
N CYS A 41 5.24 -3.65 2.55
CA CYS A 41 5.10 -2.40 1.80
C CYS A 41 5.03 -2.64 0.28
N ILE A 42 5.75 -3.63 -0.24
CA ILE A 42 5.70 -4.04 -1.65
C ILE A 42 4.30 -4.55 -1.99
N VAL A 43 3.73 -5.44 -1.17
CA VAL A 43 2.35 -5.93 -1.34
C VAL A 43 1.35 -4.77 -1.39
N ASP A 44 1.41 -3.84 -0.43
CA ASP A 44 0.48 -2.69 -0.40
C ASP A 44 0.61 -1.76 -1.59
N SER A 45 1.84 -1.36 -1.89
CA SER A 45 2.12 -0.44 -3.00
C SER A 45 1.80 -1.08 -4.35
N GLY A 46 2.04 -2.39 -4.48
CA GLY A 46 1.69 -3.18 -5.64
C GLY A 46 0.19 -3.23 -5.87
N ILE A 47 -0.60 -3.65 -4.87
CA ILE A 47 -2.07 -3.67 -4.98
C ILE A 47 -2.64 -2.29 -5.33
N MET A 48 -2.15 -1.22 -4.70
CA MET A 48 -2.62 0.13 -5.02
C MET A 48 -2.29 0.53 -6.47
N THR A 49 -1.11 0.14 -6.97
CA THR A 49 -0.75 0.39 -8.37
C THR A 49 -1.67 -0.37 -9.30
N LEU A 50 -1.84 -1.68 -9.08
CA LEU A 50 -2.72 -2.55 -9.88
C LEU A 50 -4.16 -2.00 -9.90
N TYR A 51 -4.70 -1.65 -8.74
CA TYR A 51 -6.05 -1.10 -8.59
C TYR A 51 -6.27 0.22 -9.36
N LEU A 52 -5.32 1.14 -9.35
CA LEU A 52 -5.49 2.43 -10.03
C LEU A 52 -5.24 2.37 -11.54
N SER A 53 -4.53 1.34 -11.99
CA SER A 53 -4.15 1.16 -13.40
C SER A 53 -4.95 0.06 -14.09
N GLU A 54 -6.10 -0.35 -13.53
CA GLU A 54 -6.98 -1.33 -14.17
C GLU A 54 -7.45 -0.84 -15.55
N PRO A 55 -7.05 -1.50 -16.66
CA PRO A 55 -7.36 -1.04 -18.00
C PRO A 55 -8.85 -1.07 -18.32
N SER A 56 -9.64 -1.92 -17.65
CA SER A 56 -11.07 -2.05 -17.92
C SER A 56 -11.92 -0.95 -17.28
N LEU A 57 -11.34 0.02 -16.57
CA LEU A 57 -12.10 1.07 -15.90
C LEU A 57 -12.67 2.06 -16.91
N THR A 58 -13.93 2.41 -16.73
CA THR A 58 -14.53 3.60 -17.33
C THR A 58 -14.04 4.86 -16.61
N LEU A 59 -14.08 6.01 -17.30
CA LEU A 59 -13.74 7.30 -16.72
C LEU A 59 -14.48 7.57 -15.38
N PRO A 60 -15.81 7.35 -15.26
CA PRO A 60 -16.50 7.58 -13.99
C PRO A 60 -16.03 6.66 -12.85
N GLN A 61 -15.68 5.40 -13.16
CA GLN A 61 -15.13 4.46 -12.17
C GLN A 61 -13.75 4.93 -11.70
N TRP A 62 -12.88 5.29 -12.64
CA TRP A 62 -11.54 5.77 -12.32
C TRP A 62 -11.60 7.08 -11.51
N ASP A 63 -12.45 8.01 -11.92
CA ASP A 63 -12.63 9.30 -11.25
C ASP A 63 -13.18 9.13 -9.83
N LEU A 64 -14.12 8.19 -9.63
CA LEU A 64 -14.59 7.82 -8.29
C LEU A 64 -13.44 7.28 -7.43
N ARG A 65 -12.65 6.31 -7.93
CA ARG A 65 -11.50 5.74 -7.18
C ARG A 65 -10.52 6.84 -6.75
N ARG A 66 -10.16 7.74 -7.67
CA ARG A 66 -9.29 8.88 -7.43
C ARG A 66 -9.83 9.81 -6.34
N HIS A 67 -11.11 10.18 -6.41
CA HIS A 67 -11.73 11.06 -5.42
C HIS A 67 -11.85 10.43 -4.03
N ILE A 68 -12.05 9.11 -3.94
CA ILE A 68 -12.03 8.38 -2.68
C ILE A 68 -10.64 8.44 -2.04
N LEU A 69 -9.57 8.27 -2.81
CA LEU A 69 -8.21 8.41 -2.30
C LEU A 69 -7.91 9.84 -1.81
N PHE A 70 -8.38 10.87 -2.52
CA PHE A 70 -8.23 12.25 -2.05
C PHE A 70 -9.01 12.52 -0.77
N LEU A 71 -10.22 11.98 -0.63
CA LEU A 71 -11.00 12.12 0.60
C LEU A 71 -10.32 11.42 1.78
N HIS A 72 -9.76 10.24 1.55
CA HIS A 72 -8.98 9.50 2.55
C HIS A 72 -7.72 10.27 2.97
N ASP A 73 -6.95 10.81 2.01
CA ASP A 73 -5.79 11.66 2.31
C ASP A 73 -6.19 12.91 3.12
N LEU A 74 -7.20 13.64 2.66
CA LEU A 74 -7.71 14.84 3.33
C LEU A 74 -8.12 14.54 4.79
N THR A 75 -8.80 13.42 5.01
CA THR A 75 -9.25 13.00 6.34
C THR A 75 -8.08 12.61 7.24
N ASN A 76 -7.09 11.88 6.71
CA ASN A 76 -5.88 11.53 7.45
C ASN A 76 -5.01 12.75 7.78
N ARG A 77 -4.88 13.69 6.84
CA ARG A 77 -4.16 14.96 7.04
C ARG A 77 -4.76 15.77 8.17
N LYS A 78 -6.10 15.92 8.17
CA LYS A 78 -6.81 16.53 9.30
C LYS A 78 -6.46 15.84 10.62
N ARG A 79 -6.45 14.50 10.66
CA ARG A 79 -6.17 13.74 11.88
C ARG A 79 -4.78 14.04 12.45
N PHE A 80 -3.71 13.90 11.66
CA PHE A 80 -2.35 14.12 12.20
C PHE A 80 -2.05 15.61 12.47
N LEU A 81 -2.59 16.53 11.66
CA LEU A 81 -2.42 17.97 11.90
C LEU A 81 -3.18 18.43 13.15
N THR A 82 -4.33 17.82 13.44
CA THR A 82 -5.05 18.07 14.70
C THR A 82 -4.22 17.61 15.90
N SER A 83 -3.56 16.44 15.80
CA SER A 83 -2.65 15.97 16.85
C SER A 83 -1.46 16.91 17.03
N LEU A 84 -0.89 17.45 15.94
CA LEU A 84 0.20 18.43 16.00
C LEU A 84 -0.22 19.70 16.73
N VAL A 85 -1.38 20.27 16.40
CA VAL A 85 -1.90 21.48 17.07
C VAL A 85 -2.10 21.24 18.57
N LYS A 86 -2.61 20.07 18.95
CA LYS A 86 -2.75 19.69 20.36
C LYS A 86 -1.39 19.59 21.06
N ALA A 87 -0.41 18.95 20.42
CA ALA A 87 0.94 18.82 20.95
C ALA A 87 1.65 20.18 21.15
N GLN A 88 1.29 21.18 20.32
CA GLN A 88 1.79 22.55 20.41
C GLN A 88 0.96 23.45 21.35
N GLY A 89 0.11 22.88 22.21
CA GLY A 89 -0.67 23.63 23.19
C GLY A 89 -1.82 24.46 22.60
N GLY A 90 -2.31 24.12 21.40
CA GLY A 90 -3.42 24.84 20.77
C GLY A 90 -3.00 26.09 20.00
N GLY A 91 -1.74 26.16 19.55
CA GLY A 91 -1.24 27.22 18.68
C GLY A 91 -2.03 27.42 17.38
N PRO A 92 -1.64 28.40 16.55
CA PRO A 92 -2.36 28.72 15.31
C PRO A 92 -2.50 27.48 14.43
N LYS A 93 -3.69 27.30 13.88
CA LYS A 93 -3.97 26.16 12.99
C LYS A 93 -3.14 26.30 11.71
N PRO A 94 -2.54 25.21 11.20
CA PRO A 94 -1.89 25.18 9.90
C PRO A 94 -2.82 25.68 8.77
N PRO A 95 -2.27 26.28 7.69
CA PRO A 95 -3.06 26.76 6.54
C PRO A 95 -3.99 25.71 5.92
N PHE A 96 -3.66 24.43 6.07
CA PHE A 96 -4.52 23.30 5.70
C PHE A 96 -5.97 23.43 6.21
N PHE A 97 -6.19 24.04 7.38
CA PHE A 97 -7.52 24.14 7.97
C PHE A 97 -8.37 25.30 7.39
N GLU A 98 -7.77 26.22 6.63
CA GLU A 98 -8.46 27.39 6.08
C GLU A 98 -9.50 26.99 5.02
N ASN A 99 -9.15 26.04 4.16
CA ASN A 99 -9.99 25.56 3.05
C ASN A 99 -10.45 24.11 3.19
N TYR A 100 -10.16 23.45 4.32
CA TYR A 100 -10.47 22.02 4.53
C TYR A 100 -11.94 21.69 4.26
N ASP A 101 -12.89 22.47 4.81
CA ASP A 101 -14.31 22.17 4.68
C ASP A 101 -14.82 22.41 3.26
N GLU A 102 -14.24 23.38 2.55
CA GLU A 102 -14.55 23.63 1.14
C GLU A 102 -14.06 22.50 0.25
N ILE A 103 -12.79 22.11 0.37
CA ILE A 103 -12.21 20.97 -0.36
C ILE A 103 -13.01 19.70 -0.07
N LYS A 104 -13.35 19.45 1.21
CA LYS A 104 -14.15 18.28 1.57
C LYS A 104 -15.51 18.29 0.90
N ARG A 105 -16.23 19.42 0.88
CA ARG A 105 -17.52 19.54 0.18
C ARG A 105 -17.37 19.28 -1.31
N GLY A 106 -16.33 19.81 -1.95
CA GLY A 106 -16.03 19.56 -3.36
C GLY A 106 -15.85 18.07 -3.66
N LEU A 107 -15.01 17.38 -2.88
CA LEU A 107 -14.79 15.94 -3.02
C LEU A 107 -16.09 15.15 -2.82
N LEU A 108 -16.88 15.48 -1.79
CA LEU A 108 -18.14 14.79 -1.51
C LEU A 108 -19.18 14.97 -2.63
N SER A 109 -19.21 16.14 -3.26
CA SER A 109 -20.08 16.43 -4.41
C SER A 109 -19.73 15.55 -5.61
N VAL A 110 -18.44 15.45 -5.96
CA VAL A 110 -18.00 14.58 -7.07
C VAL A 110 -18.25 13.11 -6.76
N ILE A 111 -17.94 12.65 -5.54
CA ILE A 111 -18.23 11.28 -5.12
C ILE A 111 -19.73 10.96 -5.24
N ASP A 112 -20.61 11.87 -4.81
CA ASP A 112 -22.06 11.67 -4.93
C ASP A 112 -22.49 11.56 -6.40
N SER A 113 -22.02 12.48 -7.23
CA SER A 113 -22.29 12.49 -8.67
C SER A 113 -21.86 11.18 -9.34
N ARG A 114 -20.63 10.71 -9.11
CA ARG A 114 -20.13 9.45 -9.68
C ARG A 114 -20.84 8.23 -9.12
N CYS A 115 -21.22 8.24 -7.84
CA CYS A 115 -22.03 7.17 -7.28
C CYS A 115 -23.44 7.12 -7.91
N ASN A 116 -24.04 8.27 -8.26
CA ASN A 116 -25.31 8.31 -8.99
C ASN A 116 -25.15 7.71 -10.40
N GLU A 117 -24.14 8.18 -11.13
CA GLU A 117 -23.84 7.73 -12.51
C GLU A 117 -23.57 6.22 -12.58
N LEU A 118 -22.83 5.69 -11.61
CA LEU A 118 -22.48 4.27 -11.50
C LEU A 118 -23.56 3.43 -10.81
N HIS A 119 -24.71 4.02 -10.46
CA HIS A 119 -25.82 3.35 -9.78
C HIS A 119 -25.40 2.64 -8.48
N ILE A 120 -24.46 3.23 -7.74
CA ILE A 120 -23.98 2.70 -6.47
C ILE A 120 -25.07 2.86 -5.39
N PRO A 121 -25.40 1.77 -4.66
CA PRO A 121 -26.37 1.80 -3.58
C PRO A 121 -26.10 2.87 -2.51
N PRO A 122 -27.14 3.48 -1.90
CA PRO A 122 -26.99 4.55 -0.92
C PRO A 122 -26.13 4.19 0.30
N ASP A 123 -26.23 2.96 0.80
CA ASP A 123 -25.46 2.44 1.93
C ASP A 123 -23.95 2.44 1.64
N ARG A 124 -23.55 1.96 0.45
CA ARG A 124 -22.14 1.98 0.01
C ARG A 124 -21.64 3.39 -0.22
N ARG A 125 -22.48 4.25 -0.79
CA ARG A 125 -22.16 5.67 -0.99
C ARG A 125 -21.89 6.37 0.34
N ASP A 126 -22.70 6.12 1.36
CA ASP A 126 -22.51 6.72 2.68
C ASP A 126 -21.22 6.22 3.34
N GLU A 127 -20.84 4.96 3.11
CA GLU A 127 -19.54 4.43 3.53
C GLU A 127 -18.37 5.18 2.86
N TYR A 128 -18.44 5.36 1.54
CA TYR A 128 -17.43 6.09 0.76
C TYR A 128 -17.21 7.53 1.25
N LYS A 129 -18.28 8.21 1.64
CA LYS A 129 -18.23 9.60 2.16
C LYS A 129 -17.57 9.73 3.55
N LYS A 130 -17.31 8.63 4.26
CA LYS A 130 -16.62 8.67 5.57
C LYS A 130 -15.12 8.96 5.46
N GLY A 131 -14.51 8.73 4.30
CA GLY A 131 -13.07 8.96 4.09
C GLY A 131 -12.16 7.96 4.80
N GLN A 132 -12.67 6.78 5.18
CA GLN A 132 -11.89 5.70 5.79
C GLN A 132 -11.47 4.64 4.76
N THR A 133 -12.20 4.56 3.66
CA THR A 133 -12.02 3.54 2.61
C THR A 133 -11.05 4.04 1.55
N VAL A 134 -10.21 3.13 1.04
CA VAL A 134 -9.29 3.38 -0.08
C VAL A 134 -9.59 2.52 -1.31
N PHE A 135 -10.28 1.39 -1.13
CA PHE A 135 -10.70 0.48 -2.19
C PHE A 135 -12.22 0.33 -2.16
N LEU A 136 -12.90 0.48 -3.30
CA LEU A 136 -14.37 0.48 -3.36
C LEU A 136 -14.98 -0.81 -2.78
N ASP A 137 -14.41 -1.97 -3.08
CA ASP A 137 -14.81 -3.30 -2.58
C ASP A 137 -13.84 -3.85 -1.51
N GLY A 138 -13.13 -2.96 -0.83
CA GLY A 138 -12.06 -3.33 0.10
C GLY A 138 -10.82 -3.90 -0.59
N VAL A 139 -9.75 -4.12 0.18
CA VAL A 139 -8.46 -4.58 -0.38
C VAL A 139 -8.57 -5.94 -1.07
N ARG A 140 -9.39 -6.85 -0.53
CA ARG A 140 -9.66 -8.16 -1.18
C ARG A 140 -10.40 -8.02 -2.50
N GLY A 141 -11.21 -6.97 -2.68
CA GLY A 141 -11.81 -6.63 -3.97
C GLY A 141 -10.74 -6.26 -5.00
N ALA A 142 -9.84 -5.36 -4.63
CA ALA A 142 -8.72 -4.94 -5.48
C ALA A 142 -7.77 -6.11 -5.83
N VAL A 143 -7.51 -7.01 -4.88
CA VAL A 143 -6.70 -8.24 -5.09
C VAL A 143 -7.36 -9.15 -6.13
N ARG A 144 -8.67 -9.39 -6.02
CA ARG A 144 -9.42 -10.21 -6.99
C ARG A 144 -9.40 -9.60 -8.39
N GLU A 145 -9.60 -8.29 -8.48
CA GLU A 145 -9.56 -7.55 -9.74
C GLU A 145 -8.17 -7.61 -10.39
N ALA A 146 -7.11 -7.57 -9.58
CA ALA A 146 -5.74 -7.72 -10.04
C ALA A 146 -5.36 -9.16 -10.47
N GLY A 147 -6.28 -10.13 -10.37
CA GLY A 147 -6.02 -11.53 -10.71
C GLY A 147 -5.13 -12.29 -9.72
N ILE A 148 -4.93 -11.73 -8.51
CA ILE A 148 -4.11 -12.34 -7.46
C ILE A 148 -4.98 -13.26 -6.60
N ASP A 149 -4.45 -14.43 -6.24
CA ASP A 149 -5.14 -15.34 -5.31
C ASP A 149 -5.30 -14.69 -3.92
N VAL A 150 -6.55 -14.60 -3.46
CA VAL A 150 -6.90 -13.91 -2.21
C VAL A 150 -6.31 -14.62 -1.00
N ASN A 151 -6.20 -15.95 -1.02
CA ASN A 151 -5.65 -16.70 0.10
C ASN A 151 -4.14 -16.45 0.23
N THR A 152 -3.43 -16.42 -0.89
CA THR A 152 -2.02 -16.07 -0.98
C THR A 152 -1.80 -14.64 -0.48
N PHE A 153 -2.63 -13.68 -0.93
CA PHE A 153 -2.59 -12.31 -0.41
C PHE A 153 -2.81 -12.27 1.10
N ASP A 154 -3.87 -12.91 1.61
CA ASP A 154 -4.21 -12.88 3.04
C ASP A 154 -3.09 -13.51 3.89
N PHE A 155 -2.46 -14.59 3.40
CA PHE A 155 -1.29 -15.19 4.01
C PHE A 155 -0.11 -14.20 4.05
N LEU A 156 0.34 -13.70 2.89
CA LEU A 156 1.50 -12.80 2.81
C LEU A 156 1.28 -11.51 3.59
N HIS A 157 0.11 -10.90 3.45
CA HIS A 157 -0.27 -9.68 4.15
C HIS A 157 -0.24 -9.89 5.66
N SER A 158 -0.87 -10.94 6.18
CA SER A 158 -0.91 -11.21 7.62
C SER A 158 0.46 -11.62 8.15
N TYR A 159 1.17 -12.47 7.42
CA TYR A 159 2.50 -12.97 7.79
C TYR A 159 3.49 -11.82 7.93
N PHE A 160 3.62 -10.94 6.93
CA PHE A 160 4.54 -9.81 7.00
C PHE A 160 4.07 -8.70 7.93
N SER A 161 2.76 -8.52 8.16
CA SER A 161 2.25 -7.52 9.12
C SER A 161 2.74 -7.79 10.54
N ASN A 162 2.98 -9.05 10.90
CA ASN A 162 3.57 -9.42 12.20
C ASN A 162 5.01 -8.90 12.39
N HIS A 163 5.68 -8.49 11.32
CA HIS A 163 7.05 -7.97 11.35
C HIS A 163 7.14 -6.44 11.19
N VAL A 164 6.03 -5.77 10.85
CA VAL A 164 5.98 -4.30 10.73
C VAL A 164 6.02 -3.64 12.10
N HIS A 165 5.35 -4.23 13.07
CA HIS A 165 5.31 -3.70 14.43
C HIS A 165 6.50 -4.22 15.23
N SER A 166 7.19 -3.31 15.93
CA SER A 166 8.27 -3.64 16.87
C SER A 166 7.75 -4.25 18.18
N HIS A 167 6.76 -5.15 18.10
CA HIS A 167 6.24 -5.87 19.26
C HIS A 167 7.31 -6.85 19.78
N PRO A 168 7.47 -6.99 21.12
CA PRO A 168 8.52 -7.82 21.70
C PRO A 168 8.32 -9.32 21.45
N VAL A 169 7.18 -9.74 20.90
CA VAL A 169 6.85 -11.17 20.70
C VAL A 169 7.82 -11.86 19.74
N SER A 170 8.37 -11.14 18.75
CA SER A 170 9.42 -11.68 17.88
C SER A 170 10.72 -11.97 18.64
N LEU A 171 11.07 -11.13 19.63
CA LEU A 171 12.18 -11.36 20.54
C LEU A 171 11.90 -12.55 21.47
N LEU A 172 10.66 -12.71 21.93
CA LEU A 172 10.25 -13.82 22.81
C LEU A 172 10.27 -15.19 22.10
N ARG A 173 10.19 -15.22 20.77
CA ARG A 173 10.30 -16.45 19.95
C ARG A 173 11.69 -16.65 19.35
N ALA A 174 12.66 -15.82 19.71
CA ALA A 174 14.00 -15.89 19.15
C ALA A 174 14.65 -17.26 19.36
N ASP A 175 14.43 -17.88 20.52
CA ASP A 175 14.94 -19.21 20.84
C ASP A 175 14.25 -20.31 20.00
N GLU A 176 12.92 -20.23 19.85
CA GLU A 176 12.14 -21.17 19.03
C GLU A 176 12.56 -21.13 17.56
N GLN A 177 12.77 -19.92 17.04
CA GLN A 177 13.15 -19.64 15.66
C GLN A 177 14.67 -19.69 15.44
N ARG A 178 15.43 -19.93 16.52
CA ARG A 178 16.89 -19.95 16.57
C ARG A 178 17.51 -18.74 15.88
N ILE A 179 16.93 -17.56 16.08
CA ILE A 179 17.41 -16.32 15.47
C ILE A 179 18.88 -16.12 15.85
N SER A 180 19.73 -15.92 14.85
CA SER A 180 21.15 -15.66 15.04
C SER A 180 21.60 -14.44 14.24
N PHE A 181 22.54 -13.72 14.83
CA PHE A 181 23.20 -12.57 14.24
C PHE A 181 24.61 -12.89 13.74
N GLU A 182 25.15 -14.06 14.12
CA GLU A 182 26.43 -14.57 13.61
C GLU A 182 26.26 -15.25 12.25
N SER A 183 25.18 -16.01 12.10
CA SER A 183 24.82 -16.72 10.87
C SER A 183 23.30 -16.89 10.77
N PRO A 184 22.67 -16.59 9.61
CA PRO A 184 21.22 -16.66 9.49
C PRO A 184 20.69 -18.08 9.76
N SER A 185 19.66 -18.18 10.59
CA SER A 185 18.95 -19.43 10.85
C SER A 185 18.10 -19.86 9.65
N PRO A 186 17.68 -21.14 9.57
CA PRO A 186 16.75 -21.60 8.54
C PRO A 186 15.45 -20.78 8.50
N PHE A 187 14.96 -20.32 9.66
CA PHE A 187 13.79 -19.45 9.73
C PHE A 187 14.05 -18.09 9.06
N GLN A 188 15.18 -17.44 9.39
CA GLN A 188 15.53 -16.13 8.83
C GLN A 188 15.68 -16.22 7.29
N LEU A 189 16.32 -17.28 6.80
CA LEU A 189 16.47 -17.55 5.37
C LEU A 189 15.11 -17.84 4.70
N GLY A 190 14.26 -18.66 5.32
CA GLY A 190 12.93 -19.00 4.78
C GLY A 190 12.01 -17.78 4.70
N LEU A 191 12.04 -16.90 5.70
CA LEU A 191 11.29 -15.65 5.68
C LEU A 191 11.79 -14.73 4.57
N CYS A 192 13.10 -14.56 4.41
CA CYS A 192 13.66 -13.75 3.33
C CYS A 192 13.37 -14.35 1.96
N ALA A 193 13.40 -15.67 1.80
CA ALA A 193 13.00 -16.34 0.56
C ALA A 193 11.54 -16.08 0.22
N THR A 194 10.64 -16.17 1.22
CA THR A 194 9.20 -15.87 1.05
C THR A 194 9.00 -14.39 0.66
N ALA A 195 9.74 -13.48 1.29
CA ALA A 195 9.71 -12.05 0.99
C ALA A 195 10.21 -11.74 -0.43
N LEU A 196 11.30 -12.37 -0.87
CA LEU A 196 11.84 -12.23 -2.23
C LEU A 196 10.88 -12.81 -3.28
N GLY A 197 10.24 -13.95 -3.00
CA GLY A 197 9.22 -14.54 -3.87
C GLY A 197 8.05 -13.59 -4.07
N ALA A 198 7.45 -13.13 -2.96
CA ALA A 198 6.37 -12.14 -3.01
C ALA A 198 6.80 -10.84 -3.73
N ALA A 199 8.00 -10.33 -3.48
CA ALA A 199 8.50 -9.14 -4.15
C ALA A 199 8.62 -9.32 -5.66
N THR A 200 9.06 -10.50 -6.11
CA THR A 200 9.18 -10.85 -7.52
C THR A 200 7.80 -10.90 -8.18
N ASP A 201 6.86 -11.63 -7.58
CA ASP A 201 5.51 -11.80 -8.13
C ASP A 201 4.79 -10.45 -8.28
N TYR A 202 4.83 -9.63 -7.23
CA TYR A 202 4.19 -8.31 -7.23
C TYR A 202 4.88 -7.32 -8.18
N LEU A 203 6.21 -7.32 -8.26
CA LEU A 203 6.93 -6.44 -9.17
C LEU A 203 6.64 -6.79 -10.63
N THR A 204 6.61 -8.09 -10.97
CA THR A 204 6.26 -8.57 -12.31
C THR A 204 4.85 -8.12 -12.68
N ALA A 205 3.85 -8.41 -11.84
CA ALA A 205 2.47 -8.01 -12.11
C ALA A 205 2.31 -6.50 -12.26
N VAL A 206 3.00 -5.72 -11.43
CA VAL A 206 2.95 -4.25 -11.49
C VAL A 206 3.62 -3.72 -12.76
N ASN A 207 4.76 -4.27 -13.17
CA ASN A 207 5.43 -3.86 -14.41
C ASN A 207 4.56 -4.13 -15.63
N GLU A 208 4.00 -5.35 -15.74
CA GLU A 208 3.09 -5.74 -16.83
C GLU A 208 1.88 -4.80 -16.87
N ARG A 209 1.30 -4.50 -15.70
CA ARG A 209 0.15 -3.59 -15.60
C ARG A 209 0.49 -2.18 -16.03
N VAL A 210 1.59 -1.61 -15.54
CA VAL A 210 1.99 -0.25 -15.88
C VAL A 210 2.32 -0.15 -17.37
N GLU A 211 2.99 -1.13 -17.95
CA GLU A 211 3.25 -1.17 -19.40
C GLU A 211 1.95 -1.19 -20.21
N ALA A 212 0.96 -1.98 -19.80
CA ALA A 212 -0.35 -2.01 -20.43
C ALA A 212 -1.10 -0.66 -20.29
N PHE A 213 -1.01 -0.03 -19.11
CA PHE A 213 -1.71 1.21 -18.78
C PHE A 213 -1.07 2.46 -19.40
N THR A 214 0.26 2.56 -19.42
CA THR A 214 1.01 3.70 -19.97
C THR A 214 1.47 3.48 -21.41
N GLY A 215 0.89 2.50 -22.11
CA GLY A 215 1.19 2.18 -23.50
C GLY A 215 0.68 3.26 -24.48
N GLU A 216 0.01 2.84 -25.55
CA GLU A 216 -0.53 3.80 -26.53
C GLU A 216 -1.61 4.70 -25.90
N MET A 217 -1.66 5.98 -26.29
CA MET A 217 -2.70 6.94 -25.82
C MET A 217 -4.14 6.44 -26.00
N SER A 218 -4.38 5.56 -26.97
CA SER A 218 -5.67 4.89 -27.19
C SER A 218 -6.11 3.97 -26.05
N ARG A 219 -5.18 3.62 -25.15
CA ARG A 219 -5.37 2.74 -24.00
C ARG A 219 -5.53 3.51 -22.69
N ASP A 220 -5.40 4.84 -22.71
CA ASP A 220 -5.71 5.67 -21.55
C ASP A 220 -7.23 5.70 -21.37
N PRO A 221 -7.79 5.05 -20.33
CA PRO A 221 -9.23 5.02 -20.11
C PRO A 221 -9.81 6.40 -19.74
N VAL A 222 -8.93 7.37 -19.45
CA VAL A 222 -9.26 8.75 -19.06
C VAL A 222 -9.15 9.71 -20.26
N GLY A 223 -8.42 9.31 -21.31
CA GLY A 223 -8.02 10.20 -22.41
C GLY A 223 -6.99 11.25 -21.97
N PRO A 224 -6.51 12.12 -22.87
CA PRO A 224 -5.63 13.21 -22.49
C PRO A 224 -6.33 14.08 -21.43
N LEU A 225 -5.70 14.21 -20.26
CA LEU A 225 -6.10 15.19 -19.26
C LEU A 225 -5.82 16.59 -19.85
N GLU A 226 -6.86 17.26 -20.35
CA GLU A 226 -6.83 18.69 -20.69
C GLU A 226 -6.77 19.57 -19.44
#